data_AF-A0AAV6RL46-F1
#
_entry.id   AF-A0AAV6RL46-F1
#
_cell.length_a   1.000
_cell.length_b   1.000
_cell.length_c   1.000
_cell.angle_alpha   90.00
_cell.angle_beta   90.00
_cell.angle_gamma   90.00
#
_symmetry.space_group_name_H-M   'P 1'
#
loop_
_entity.id
_entity.type
_entity.pdbx_description
1 polymer ?
#
loop_
_entity_poly.entity_id
_entity_poly.type
_entity_poly.pdbx_seq_one_letter_code
_entity_poly.pdbx_strand_id
1 'polypeptide(L)'
;MDNVPHHPEREVTRSKQDQQAVALLDAKTVRTEVDGVRSRSQWEESARLQLLSPISWANSEPVPGSTLGASLVGVLLRFREHPIVSVCTPEEAKQLVECLRDLLSSAGFQLRQWACNDPSVLNHLPQEARSPSLDLWLAQDKANPQESTLGLSWHWERESLSYKQRPVSYDAPTLRNIYKVLASQYDPLGYLLPFSTRAKLIIWKLWDKQRGWDDPNLPAALLQAWSNWEDELQFILNFTRAYMPPDFGHEAVTREVHIFANASEQAYGAVAYLRTAIKKGQVHLSFILARSRVASNCIHSIPRLELCAALVAAQLTSLLAKELTLEVAHTTLWSDSTTVLTWLHSQSCRFKVFVGAKVAEIQDLTENSTWRYVDSGQNPADELTRGKTLEELKDPNRLSQGPPFLVRSPDSWPERLTLSSERQPSVELQSPHLLTVGQMIKDTVPAKNSWKGLSKSSRE
;
A
#
# COMPACT_ATOMS: atom_id res chain seq x y z
N MET A 1 40.63 20.40 -26.40
CA MET A 1 40.30 20.81 -27.76
C MET A 1 39.97 19.53 -28.52
N ASP A 2 38.84 18.93 -28.21
CA ASP A 2 37.50 19.22 -28.77
C ASP A 2 37.29 18.47 -30.08
N ASN A 3 36.45 17.43 -30.02
CA ASN A 3 35.23 17.35 -30.83
C ASN A 3 34.45 16.07 -30.48
N VAL A 4 33.24 16.29 -29.98
CA VAL A 4 32.17 15.31 -29.77
C VAL A 4 31.54 14.97 -31.14
N PRO A 5 31.19 13.71 -31.45
CA PRO A 5 30.29 13.43 -32.55
C PRO A 5 28.84 13.61 -32.08
N HIS A 6 28.20 14.62 -32.65
CA HIS A 6 26.77 14.91 -32.61
C HIS A 6 25.96 13.70 -33.14
N HIS A 7 25.10 13.11 -32.31
CA HIS A 7 24.06 12.18 -32.75
C HIS A 7 22.78 12.97 -33.04
N PRO A 8 22.11 12.76 -34.19
CA PRO A 8 20.84 13.42 -34.48
C PRO A 8 19.74 12.83 -33.59
N GLU A 9 18.96 13.71 -32.96
CA GLU A 9 17.72 13.36 -32.27
C GLU A 9 16.84 12.54 -33.23
N ARG A 10 16.47 11.32 -32.83
CA ARG A 10 15.40 10.58 -33.50
C ARG A 10 14.09 11.32 -33.24
N GLU A 11 13.61 12.05 -34.24
CA GLU A 11 12.24 12.55 -34.26
C GLU A 11 11.27 11.37 -34.14
N VAL A 12 10.64 11.26 -32.98
CA VAL A 12 9.47 10.40 -32.79
C VAL A 12 8.31 11.06 -33.54
N THR A 13 8.01 10.57 -34.74
CA THR A 13 6.85 11.02 -35.49
C THR A 13 5.57 10.54 -34.80
N ARG A 14 4.97 11.43 -34.02
CA ARG A 14 3.64 11.24 -33.43
C ARG A 14 2.57 11.26 -34.52
N SER A 15 1.49 10.52 -34.32
CA SER A 15 0.31 10.52 -35.19
C SER A 15 -0.20 11.95 -35.43
N LYS A 16 -0.76 12.23 -36.61
CA LYS A 16 -1.40 13.53 -36.90
C LYS A 16 -2.47 13.91 -35.86
N GLN A 17 -3.12 12.92 -35.26
CA GLN A 17 -4.11 13.12 -34.20
C GLN A 17 -3.47 13.58 -32.88
N ASP A 18 -2.28 13.07 -32.54
CA ASP A 18 -1.53 13.50 -31.36
C ASP A 18 -0.98 14.92 -31.54
N GLN A 19 -0.54 15.26 -32.75
CA GLN A 19 -0.09 16.63 -33.05
C GLN A 19 -1.23 17.64 -32.91
N GLN A 20 -2.44 17.28 -33.34
CA GLN A 20 -3.63 18.11 -33.16
C GLN A 20 -4.06 18.21 -31.69
N ALA A 21 -3.97 17.13 -30.91
CA ALA A 21 -4.28 17.14 -29.49
C ALA A 21 -3.30 18.00 -28.68
N VAL A 22 -2.01 17.93 -29.00
CA VAL A 22 -0.97 18.77 -28.37
C VAL A 22 -1.17 20.25 -28.75
N ALA A 23 -1.46 20.54 -30.02
CA ALA A 23 -1.74 21.91 -30.46
C ALA A 23 -2.99 22.51 -29.78
N LEU A 24 -4.03 21.69 -29.55
CA LEU A 24 -5.22 22.10 -28.80
C LEU A 24 -4.94 22.34 -27.32
N LEU A 25 -4.04 21.57 -26.70
CA LEU A 25 -3.61 21.74 -25.31
C LEU A 25 -2.72 22.99 -25.14
N ASP A 26 -1.81 23.24 -26.08
CA ASP A 26 -0.95 24.43 -26.09
C ASP A 26 -1.77 25.71 -26.36
N ALA A 27 -2.78 25.65 -27.22
CA ALA A 27 -3.65 26.81 -27.49
C ALA A 27 -4.59 27.16 -26.33
N LYS A 28 -4.89 26.21 -25.43
CA LYS A 28 -5.84 26.39 -24.32
C LYS A 28 -5.18 26.60 -22.96
N THR A 29 -3.86 26.49 -22.85
CA THR A 29 -3.14 26.67 -21.57
C THR A 29 -2.51 28.05 -21.50
N VAL A 30 -3.01 28.89 -20.58
CA VAL A 30 -2.36 30.15 -20.21
C VAL A 30 -1.18 29.81 -19.30
N ARG A 31 0.03 30.21 -19.71
CA ARG A 31 1.27 30.00 -18.95
C ARG A 31 1.44 31.16 -17.97
N THR A 32 1.40 30.87 -16.67
CA THR A 32 1.78 31.83 -15.62
C THR A 32 3.22 31.58 -15.19
N GLU A 33 4.03 32.64 -15.18
CA GLU A 33 5.37 32.63 -14.59
C GLU A 33 5.26 32.66 -13.07
N VAL A 34 5.91 31.71 -12.40
CA VAL A 34 6.18 31.74 -10.96
C VAL A 34 7.70 31.70 -10.81
N ASP A 35 8.26 32.76 -10.23
CA ASP A 35 9.67 32.87 -9.79
C ASP A 35 10.75 32.59 -10.86
N GLY A 36 10.55 33.07 -12.09
CA GLY A 36 11.65 33.31 -13.04
C GLY A 36 12.37 32.07 -13.60
N VAL A 37 11.86 30.85 -13.41
CA VAL A 37 12.46 29.63 -13.95
C VAL A 37 11.56 28.96 -14.99
N ARG A 38 11.96 29.02 -16.27
CA ARG A 38 11.46 28.09 -17.31
C ARG A 38 12.31 26.82 -17.25
N SER A 39 11.78 25.72 -16.72
CA SER A 39 12.50 24.43 -16.73
C SER A 39 11.68 23.30 -17.34
N ARG A 40 12.29 22.64 -18.33
CA ARG A 40 11.90 21.37 -18.91
C ARG A 40 12.96 20.34 -18.49
N SER A 41 12.91 19.85 -17.25
CA SER A 41 13.61 18.63 -16.82
C SER A 41 13.42 18.38 -15.32
N GLN A 42 12.42 17.57 -14.97
CA GLN A 42 12.35 16.85 -13.68
C GLN A 42 11.72 15.45 -13.84
N TRP A 43 11.49 15.01 -15.07
CA TRP A 43 10.76 13.77 -15.37
C TRP A 43 11.64 12.51 -15.39
N GLU A 44 12.97 12.63 -15.60
CA GLU A 44 13.83 11.45 -15.77
C GLU A 44 14.29 10.82 -14.44
N GLU A 45 14.39 11.60 -13.36
CA GLU A 45 14.83 11.09 -12.06
C GLU A 45 13.68 10.51 -11.22
N SER A 46 12.47 11.09 -11.33
CA SER A 46 11.27 10.51 -10.72
C SER A 46 10.83 9.20 -11.38
N ALA A 47 11.06 9.05 -12.69
CA ALA A 47 10.76 7.81 -13.42
C ALA A 47 11.63 6.61 -12.97
N ARG A 48 12.86 6.86 -12.52
CA ARG A 48 13.75 5.79 -12.02
C ARG A 48 13.29 5.17 -10.69
N LEU A 49 12.53 5.91 -9.87
CA LEU A 49 12.06 5.44 -8.57
C LEU A 49 10.58 4.99 -8.58
N GLN A 50 9.79 5.42 -9.58
CA GLN A 50 8.36 5.12 -9.66
C GLN A 50 8.02 3.80 -10.37
N LEU A 51 8.96 3.16 -11.06
CA LEU A 51 8.74 1.89 -11.76
C LEU A 51 8.74 0.65 -10.85
N LEU A 52 8.89 0.82 -9.53
CA LEU A 52 8.81 -0.26 -8.53
C LEU A 52 7.50 -0.29 -7.73
N SER A 53 6.50 0.51 -8.11
CA SER A 53 5.17 0.47 -7.49
C SER A 53 4.06 0.50 -8.55
N PRO A 54 3.24 -0.54 -8.71
CA PRO A 54 1.88 -0.31 -9.16
C PRO A 54 1.16 0.39 -8.00
N ILE A 55 0.53 1.53 -8.29
CA ILE A 55 -0.19 2.47 -7.39
C ILE A 55 0.66 3.70 -6.99
N SER A 56 0.72 4.69 -7.89
CA SER A 56 1.18 6.06 -7.61
C SER A 56 0.08 7.12 -7.77
N TRP A 57 -1.20 6.73 -7.84
CA TRP A 57 -2.30 7.68 -8.08
C TRP A 57 -2.97 8.26 -6.81
N ALA A 58 -2.49 7.94 -5.60
CA ALA A 58 -3.13 8.36 -4.35
C ALA A 58 -2.72 9.75 -3.79
N ASN A 59 -1.85 10.50 -4.47
CA ASN A 59 -1.29 11.77 -3.95
C ASN A 59 -1.77 13.04 -4.68
N SER A 60 -3.00 13.05 -5.23
CA SER A 60 -3.61 14.31 -5.66
C SER A 60 -4.60 14.80 -4.60
N GLU A 61 -4.30 15.96 -4.00
CA GLU A 61 -5.19 16.61 -3.04
C GLU A 61 -6.54 16.98 -3.67
N PRO A 62 -7.67 16.86 -2.94
CA PRO A 62 -8.98 17.25 -3.44
C PRO A 62 -9.15 18.77 -3.40
N VAL A 63 -9.55 19.34 -4.54
CA VAL A 63 -10.06 20.72 -4.64
C VAL A 63 -11.34 20.85 -3.79
N PRO A 64 -11.49 21.89 -2.95
CA PRO A 64 -12.64 22.02 -2.07
C PRO A 64 -13.88 22.53 -2.83
N GLY A 65 -14.99 21.81 -2.72
CA GLY A 65 -16.28 22.22 -3.29
C GLY A 65 -17.47 21.40 -2.79
N SER A 66 -18.24 22.01 -1.90
CA SER A 66 -19.64 21.74 -1.49
C SER A 66 -20.11 20.29 -1.27
N THR A 67 -20.30 20.00 0.02
CA THR A 67 -21.17 19.01 0.66
C THR A 67 -22.50 18.75 -0.06
N LEU A 68 -22.63 17.56 -0.65
CA LEU A 68 -23.88 16.80 -0.79
C LEU A 68 -23.51 15.33 -1.03
N GLY A 69 -23.76 14.48 -0.02
CA GLY A 69 -23.80 13.02 -0.08
C GLY A 69 -22.66 12.31 -0.83
N ALA A 70 -21.70 11.73 -0.09
CA ALA A 70 -20.84 10.66 -0.59
C ALA A 70 -21.69 9.41 -0.89
N SER A 71 -22.45 9.45 -1.99
CA SER A 71 -23.29 8.35 -2.46
C SER A 71 -22.46 7.41 -3.34
N LEU A 72 -22.86 6.14 -3.34
CA LEU A 72 -22.48 4.98 -4.16
C LEU A 72 -21.66 5.24 -5.45
N VAL A 73 -21.92 6.33 -6.16
CA VAL A 73 -21.17 6.80 -7.34
C VAL A 73 -19.69 7.01 -7.05
N GLY A 74 -19.31 7.44 -5.85
CA GLY A 74 -17.90 7.57 -5.45
C GLY A 74 -17.16 6.23 -5.31
N VAL A 75 -17.89 5.17 -4.97
CA VAL A 75 -17.35 3.79 -4.90
C VAL A 75 -17.28 3.18 -6.31
N LEU A 76 -18.30 3.43 -7.14
CA LEU A 76 -18.34 3.00 -8.54
C LEU A 76 -17.28 3.69 -9.41
N LEU A 77 -16.94 4.96 -9.14
CA LEU A 77 -15.90 5.69 -9.87
C LEU A 77 -14.47 5.36 -9.39
N ARG A 78 -14.30 4.81 -8.18
CA ARG A 78 -12.98 4.42 -7.64
C ARG A 78 -12.52 3.05 -8.10
N PHE A 79 -13.44 2.14 -8.42
CA PHE A 79 -13.12 0.85 -9.06
C PHE A 79 -13.65 0.85 -10.49
N ARG A 80 -12.79 1.26 -11.42
CA ARG A 80 -13.15 1.59 -12.80
C ARG A 80 -13.86 0.51 -13.62
N GLU A 81 -13.95 -0.76 -13.19
CA GLU A 81 -14.52 -1.82 -14.04
C GLU A 81 -15.32 -2.93 -13.31
N HIS A 82 -15.10 -3.22 -12.01
CA HIS A 82 -15.80 -4.31 -11.31
C HIS A 82 -16.03 -4.01 -9.80
N PRO A 83 -17.17 -3.42 -9.41
CA PRO A 83 -17.51 -3.27 -7.99
C PRO A 83 -17.91 -4.62 -7.37
N ILE A 84 -17.21 -5.03 -6.32
CA ILE A 84 -17.63 -6.17 -5.48
C ILE A 84 -18.33 -5.59 -4.26
N VAL A 85 -19.56 -6.04 -4.00
CA VAL A 85 -20.35 -5.64 -2.83
C VAL A 85 -20.74 -6.89 -2.05
N SER A 86 -20.73 -6.78 -0.72
CA SER A 86 -21.19 -7.82 0.19
C SER A 86 -22.37 -7.29 0.99
N VAL A 87 -23.42 -8.10 1.12
CA VAL A 87 -24.64 -7.80 1.88
C VAL A 87 -25.00 -8.98 2.77
N CYS A 88 -25.91 -8.77 3.73
CA CYS A 88 -26.23 -9.77 4.74
C CYS A 88 -27.27 -10.79 4.28
N THR A 89 -28.15 -10.42 3.35
CA THR A 89 -29.24 -11.29 2.89
C THR A 89 -29.37 -11.34 1.36
N PRO A 90 -29.84 -12.47 0.79
CA PRO A 90 -30.15 -12.57 -0.64
C PRO A 90 -31.19 -11.55 -1.10
N GLU A 91 -32.16 -11.20 -0.25
CA GLU A 91 -33.20 -10.23 -0.55
C GLU A 91 -32.63 -8.81 -0.70
N GLU A 92 -31.76 -8.39 0.22
CA GLU A 92 -31.02 -7.14 0.11
C GLU A 92 -30.15 -7.12 -1.15
N ALA A 93 -29.50 -8.24 -1.47
CA ALA A 93 -28.69 -8.36 -2.67
C ALA A 93 -29.53 -8.12 -3.93
N LYS A 94 -30.71 -8.73 -3.98
CA LYS A 94 -31.64 -8.58 -5.11
C LYS A 94 -32.10 -7.13 -5.26
N GLN A 95 -32.54 -6.50 -4.17
CA GLN A 95 -32.96 -5.10 -4.18
C GLN A 95 -31.83 -4.16 -4.61
N LEU A 96 -30.60 -4.42 -4.17
CA LEU A 96 -29.42 -3.64 -4.53
C LEU A 96 -29.11 -3.76 -6.03
N VAL A 97 -29.19 -4.98 -6.59
CA VAL A 97 -29.01 -5.23 -8.03
C VAL A 97 -30.05 -4.47 -8.86
N GLU A 98 -31.33 -4.54 -8.47
CA GLU A 98 -32.42 -3.82 -9.16
C GLU A 98 -32.21 -2.31 -9.09
N CYS A 99 -31.98 -1.75 -7.90
CA CYS A 99 -31.71 -0.33 -7.70
C CYS A 99 -30.52 0.17 -8.52
N LEU A 100 -29.41 -0.57 -8.56
CA LEU A 100 -28.22 -0.21 -9.32
C LEU A 100 -28.47 -0.22 -10.82
N ARG A 101 -29.19 -1.22 -11.32
CA ARG A 101 -29.55 -1.32 -12.74
C ARG A 101 -30.42 -0.14 -13.15
N ASP A 102 -31.44 0.18 -12.37
CA ASP A 102 -32.36 1.27 -12.68
C ASP A 102 -31.63 2.62 -12.65
N LEU A 103 -30.84 2.88 -11.61
CA LEU A 103 -30.06 4.10 -11.47
C LEU A 103 -29.09 4.29 -12.64
N LEU A 104 -28.31 3.27 -12.99
CA LEU A 104 -27.32 3.37 -14.05
C LEU A 104 -27.97 3.40 -15.43
N SER A 105 -29.08 2.69 -15.63
CA SER A 105 -29.85 2.76 -16.88
C SER A 105 -30.40 4.17 -17.12
N SER A 106 -30.80 4.88 -16.07
CA SER A 106 -31.24 6.28 -16.16
C SER A 106 -30.12 7.24 -16.63
N ALA A 107 -28.87 6.89 -16.34
CA ALA A 107 -27.68 7.60 -16.80
C ALA A 107 -27.12 7.05 -18.13
N GLY A 108 -27.80 6.11 -18.78
CA GLY A 108 -27.39 5.51 -20.06
C GLY A 108 -26.36 4.39 -19.93
N PHE A 109 -26.04 3.93 -18.72
CA PHE A 109 -25.11 2.82 -18.48
C PHE A 109 -25.86 1.51 -18.28
N GLN A 110 -25.59 0.52 -19.13
CA GLN A 110 -26.11 -0.84 -18.98
C GLN A 110 -25.03 -1.75 -18.39
N LEU A 111 -25.16 -2.08 -17.11
CA LEU A 111 -24.29 -3.07 -16.47
C LEU A 111 -24.56 -4.49 -17.00
N ARG A 112 -23.49 -5.20 -17.33
CA ARG A 112 -23.48 -6.59 -17.79
C ARG A 112 -22.57 -7.42 -16.90
N GLN A 113 -22.57 -8.74 -17.10
CA GLN A 113 -21.73 -9.68 -16.36
C GLN A 113 -22.01 -9.71 -14.86
N TRP A 114 -23.30 -9.62 -14.49
CA TRP A 114 -23.70 -9.82 -13.10
C TRP A 114 -23.35 -11.24 -12.65
N ALA A 115 -22.65 -11.35 -11.52
CA ALA A 115 -22.26 -12.59 -10.88
C ALA A 115 -22.54 -12.50 -9.37
N CYS A 116 -22.98 -13.60 -8.77
CA CYS A 116 -23.29 -13.71 -7.35
C CYS A 116 -22.99 -15.14 -6.90
N ASN A 117 -22.62 -15.29 -5.63
CA ASN A 117 -22.43 -16.59 -5.01
C ASN A 117 -23.73 -17.32 -4.71
N ASP A 118 -24.86 -16.61 -4.69
CA ASP A 118 -26.20 -17.18 -4.60
C ASP A 118 -26.95 -16.98 -5.95
N PRO A 119 -27.25 -18.07 -6.70
CA PRO A 119 -27.91 -17.97 -8.00
C PRO A 119 -29.36 -17.48 -7.87
N SER A 120 -30.01 -17.68 -6.72
CA SER A 120 -31.39 -17.24 -6.51
C SER A 120 -31.54 -15.72 -6.65
N VAL A 121 -30.48 -14.98 -6.33
CA VAL A 121 -30.42 -13.52 -6.45
C VAL A 121 -30.49 -13.08 -7.92
N LEU A 122 -29.89 -13.80 -8.86
CA LEU A 122 -29.73 -13.35 -10.25
C LEU A 122 -30.62 -14.08 -11.27
N ASN A 123 -31.34 -15.12 -10.86
CA ASN A 123 -32.24 -15.91 -11.72
C ASN A 123 -33.34 -15.10 -12.42
N HIS A 124 -33.71 -13.94 -11.88
CA HIS A 124 -34.73 -13.07 -12.45
C HIS A 124 -34.19 -12.15 -13.57
N LEU A 125 -32.87 -12.02 -13.72
CA LEU A 125 -32.26 -11.14 -14.71
C LEU A 125 -32.29 -11.76 -16.12
N PRO A 126 -32.33 -10.96 -17.21
CA PRO A 126 -32.19 -11.49 -18.56
C PRO A 126 -30.78 -12.04 -18.82
N GLN A 127 -30.65 -12.97 -19.76
CA GLN A 127 -29.38 -13.67 -20.03
C GLN A 127 -28.26 -12.71 -20.43
N GLU A 128 -28.57 -11.66 -21.20
CA GLU A 128 -27.60 -10.67 -21.68
C GLU A 128 -26.95 -9.84 -20.56
N ALA A 129 -27.58 -9.82 -19.38
CA ALA A 129 -27.06 -9.15 -18.21
C ALA A 129 -26.17 -10.05 -17.35
N ARG A 130 -26.31 -11.37 -17.43
CA ARG A 130 -25.60 -12.35 -16.58
C ARG A 130 -24.16 -12.56 -17.05
N SER A 131 -23.30 -13.05 -16.17
CA SER A 131 -21.96 -13.48 -16.59
C SER A 131 -22.02 -14.81 -17.36
N PRO A 132 -21.13 -15.05 -18.34
CA PRO A 132 -21.10 -16.33 -19.06
C PRO A 132 -20.85 -17.53 -18.13
N SER A 133 -20.04 -17.33 -17.07
CA SER A 133 -19.83 -18.35 -16.04
C SER A 133 -21.11 -18.67 -15.28
N LEU A 134 -21.96 -17.66 -15.04
CA LEU A 134 -23.22 -17.84 -14.31
C LEU A 134 -24.23 -18.62 -15.15
N ASP A 135 -24.32 -18.29 -16.43
CA ASP A 135 -25.17 -19.04 -17.36
C ASP A 135 -24.72 -20.50 -17.48
N LEU A 136 -23.40 -20.76 -17.54
CA LEU A 136 -22.87 -22.12 -17.54
C LEU A 136 -23.20 -22.87 -16.25
N TRP A 137 -23.18 -22.20 -15.10
CA TRP A 137 -23.54 -22.79 -13.83
C TRP A 137 -25.02 -23.19 -13.78
N LEU A 138 -25.91 -22.25 -14.16
CA LEU A 138 -27.35 -22.47 -14.19
C LEU A 138 -27.77 -23.54 -15.21
N ALA A 139 -27.05 -23.65 -16.34
CA ALA A 139 -27.41 -24.55 -17.43
C ALA A 139 -26.81 -25.97 -17.31
N GLN A 140 -25.65 -26.13 -16.67
CA GLN A 140 -24.88 -27.39 -16.72
C GLN A 140 -24.65 -28.04 -15.36
N ASP A 141 -25.15 -27.45 -14.26
CA ASP A 141 -24.93 -27.94 -12.88
C ASP A 141 -23.45 -28.26 -12.61
N LYS A 142 -22.57 -27.45 -13.20
CA LYS A 142 -21.12 -27.62 -13.11
C LYS A 142 -20.66 -27.17 -11.73
N ALA A 143 -20.21 -28.13 -10.92
CA ALA A 143 -19.85 -28.01 -9.51
C ALA A 143 -18.58 -27.18 -9.20
N ASN A 144 -18.23 -26.13 -9.97
CA ASN A 144 -17.13 -25.19 -9.64
C ASN A 144 -17.10 -24.00 -10.63
N PRO A 145 -18.13 -23.13 -10.66
CA PRO A 145 -18.07 -21.92 -11.46
C PRO A 145 -17.00 -20.96 -10.91
N GLN A 146 -16.25 -20.34 -11.82
CA GLN A 146 -15.21 -19.36 -11.51
C GLN A 146 -15.49 -18.06 -12.24
N GLU A 147 -15.40 -16.94 -11.54
CA GLU A 147 -15.54 -15.60 -12.12
C GLU A 147 -14.21 -14.84 -12.04
N SER A 148 -13.84 -14.17 -13.11
CA SER A 148 -12.66 -13.32 -13.11
C SER A 148 -12.98 -11.99 -12.46
N THR A 149 -12.38 -11.67 -11.32
CA THR A 149 -12.60 -10.37 -10.65
C THR A 149 -11.29 -9.73 -10.23
N LEU A 150 -11.06 -8.48 -10.67
CA LEU A 150 -9.82 -7.73 -10.38
C LEU A 150 -8.54 -8.54 -10.66
N GLY A 151 -8.52 -9.35 -11.71
CA GLY A 151 -7.36 -10.19 -12.05
C GLY A 151 -7.16 -11.44 -11.17
N LEU A 152 -8.03 -11.69 -10.19
CA LEU A 152 -8.14 -12.92 -9.39
C LEU A 152 -9.27 -13.81 -9.94
N SER A 153 -9.32 -15.06 -9.50
CA SER A 153 -10.44 -15.98 -9.78
C SER A 153 -11.28 -16.15 -8.52
N TRP A 154 -12.57 -15.87 -8.61
CA TRP A 154 -13.53 -16.00 -7.52
C TRP A 154 -14.29 -17.31 -7.64
N HIS A 155 -14.18 -18.14 -6.61
CA HIS A 155 -14.91 -19.39 -6.45
C HIS A 155 -16.15 -19.18 -5.59
N TRP A 156 -17.34 -19.34 -6.18
CA TRP A 156 -18.62 -19.02 -5.53
C TRP A 156 -18.94 -19.94 -4.36
N GLU A 157 -18.90 -21.26 -4.58
CA GLU A 157 -19.29 -22.25 -3.56
C GLU A 157 -18.43 -22.18 -2.28
N ARG A 158 -17.16 -21.83 -2.43
CA ARG A 158 -16.18 -21.80 -1.35
C ARG A 158 -15.95 -20.40 -0.79
N GLU A 159 -16.59 -19.37 -1.36
CA GLU A 159 -16.36 -17.97 -1.05
C GLU A 159 -14.86 -17.61 -0.95
N SER A 160 -14.09 -18.15 -1.90
CA SER A 160 -12.64 -18.00 -1.92
C SER A 160 -12.16 -17.28 -3.18
N LEU A 161 -11.09 -16.51 -3.02
CA LEU A 161 -10.35 -15.89 -4.09
C LEU A 161 -9.08 -16.69 -4.33
N SER A 162 -8.73 -16.89 -5.59
CA SER A 162 -7.52 -17.58 -6.00
C SER A 162 -6.70 -16.75 -6.97
N TYR A 163 -5.38 -16.86 -6.83
CA TYR A 163 -4.45 -16.21 -7.74
C TYR A 163 -4.40 -16.96 -9.07
N LYS A 164 -4.41 -16.21 -10.16
CA LYS A 164 -4.33 -16.79 -11.51
C LYS A 164 -2.88 -17.08 -11.87
N GLN A 165 -2.65 -18.26 -12.44
CA GLN A 165 -1.41 -18.54 -13.15
C GLN A 165 -1.31 -17.65 -14.38
N ARG A 166 -0.16 -17.01 -14.55
CA ARG A 166 0.14 -16.13 -15.68
C ARG A 166 1.52 -16.50 -16.24
N PRO A 167 1.63 -17.63 -16.95
CA PRO A 167 2.90 -18.06 -17.50
C PRO A 167 3.40 -17.03 -18.50
N VAL A 168 4.67 -16.64 -18.37
CA VAL A 168 5.33 -15.73 -19.29
C VAL A 168 6.42 -16.51 -20.00
N SER A 169 6.25 -16.74 -21.30
CA SER A 169 7.30 -17.35 -22.12
C SER A 169 8.33 -16.30 -22.52
N TYR A 170 9.61 -16.66 -22.41
CA TYR A 170 10.76 -15.88 -22.84
C TYR A 170 11.95 -16.79 -23.17
N ASP A 171 12.85 -16.34 -24.06
CA ASP A 171 13.96 -17.17 -24.54
C ASP A 171 15.13 -17.27 -23.55
N ALA A 172 15.42 -16.18 -22.82
CA ALA A 172 16.49 -16.12 -21.83
C ALA A 172 16.11 -15.24 -20.63
N PRO A 173 16.53 -15.59 -19.40
CA PRO A 173 16.24 -14.83 -18.19
C PRO A 173 17.11 -13.55 -18.12
N THR A 174 16.76 -12.54 -18.92
CA THR A 174 17.32 -11.19 -18.80
C THR A 174 16.63 -10.42 -17.68
N LEU A 175 17.22 -9.31 -17.21
CA LEU A 175 16.56 -8.43 -16.24
C LEU A 175 15.17 -8.02 -16.71
N ARG A 176 15.00 -7.66 -17.99
CA ARG A 176 13.71 -7.32 -18.57
C ARG A 176 12.68 -8.44 -18.39
N ASN A 177 13.06 -9.68 -18.69
CA ASN A 177 12.14 -10.82 -18.62
C ASN A 177 11.81 -11.19 -17.17
N ILE A 178 12.81 -11.16 -16.28
CA ILE A 178 12.63 -11.32 -14.83
C ILE A 178 11.61 -10.32 -14.28
N TYR A 179 11.75 -9.04 -14.63
CA TYR A 179 10.79 -8.00 -14.24
C TYR A 179 9.40 -8.22 -14.83
N LYS A 180 9.32 -8.67 -16.09
CA LYS A 180 8.04 -8.97 -16.76
C LYS A 180 7.28 -10.08 -16.03
N VAL A 181 7.97 -11.14 -15.59
CA VAL A 181 7.40 -12.23 -14.79
C VAL A 181 6.95 -11.72 -13.43
N LEU A 182 7.78 -10.96 -12.70
CA LEU A 182 7.39 -10.42 -11.39
C LEU A 182 6.19 -9.47 -11.49
N ALA A 183 6.17 -8.59 -12.51
CA ALA A 183 5.09 -7.64 -12.72
C ALA A 183 3.79 -8.30 -13.18
N SER A 184 3.84 -9.52 -13.73
CA SER A 184 2.62 -10.27 -14.07
C SER A 184 1.88 -10.75 -12.83
N GLN A 185 2.56 -10.85 -11.67
CA GLN A 185 1.96 -11.24 -10.40
C GLN A 185 1.15 -10.07 -9.82
N TYR A 186 -0.16 -10.13 -9.98
CA TYR A 186 -1.06 -9.12 -9.44
C TYR A 186 -1.51 -9.50 -8.03
N ASP A 187 -1.09 -8.69 -7.05
CA ASP A 187 -1.38 -8.90 -5.64
C ASP A 187 -1.94 -7.62 -4.99
N PRO A 188 -3.28 -7.41 -5.07
CA PRO A 188 -3.90 -6.18 -4.58
C PRO A 188 -3.91 -6.08 -3.05
N LEU A 189 -3.98 -7.23 -2.36
CA LEU A 189 -4.08 -7.32 -0.90
C LEU A 189 -2.72 -7.55 -0.22
N GLY A 190 -1.65 -7.77 -0.99
CA GLY A 190 -0.34 -8.02 -0.43
C GLY A 190 -0.20 -9.40 0.24
N TYR A 191 -1.08 -10.36 -0.08
CA TYR A 191 -1.01 -11.69 0.53
C TYR A 191 0.17 -12.51 0.00
N LEU A 192 0.59 -12.27 -1.25
CA LEU A 192 1.79 -12.88 -1.86
C LEU A 192 3.08 -12.13 -1.52
N LEU A 193 3.05 -11.16 -0.59
CA LEU A 193 4.25 -10.38 -0.26
C LEU A 193 5.42 -11.23 0.24
N PRO A 194 5.26 -12.22 1.13
CA PRO A 194 6.40 -13.07 1.52
C PRO A 194 7.06 -13.77 0.32
N PHE A 195 6.26 -14.20 -0.66
CA PHE A 195 6.76 -14.82 -1.88
C PHE A 195 7.41 -13.81 -2.82
N SER A 196 6.74 -12.69 -3.12
CA SER A 196 7.25 -11.67 -4.04
C SER A 196 8.44 -10.89 -3.46
N THR A 197 8.58 -10.77 -2.14
CA THR A 197 9.75 -10.17 -1.48
C THR A 197 11.02 -10.95 -1.86
N ARG A 198 10.98 -12.29 -1.92
CA ARG A 198 12.15 -13.11 -2.35
C ARG A 198 12.61 -12.73 -3.76
N ALA A 199 11.69 -12.63 -4.72
CA ALA A 199 12.00 -12.16 -6.08
C ALA A 199 12.54 -10.73 -6.10
N LYS A 200 11.92 -9.81 -5.36
CA LYS A 200 12.40 -8.41 -5.28
C LYS A 200 13.82 -8.33 -4.72
N LEU A 201 14.18 -9.20 -3.77
CA LEU A 201 15.55 -9.29 -3.24
C LEU A 201 16.54 -9.86 -4.25
N ILE A 202 16.15 -10.85 -5.06
CA ILE A 202 16.98 -11.35 -6.17
C ILE A 202 17.26 -10.21 -7.16
N ILE A 203 16.22 -9.49 -7.57
CA ILE A 203 16.33 -8.33 -8.47
C ILE A 203 17.23 -7.25 -7.86
N TRP A 204 17.04 -6.92 -6.59
CA TRP A 204 17.87 -5.95 -5.89
C TRP A 204 19.35 -6.35 -5.90
N LYS A 205 19.67 -7.64 -5.67
CA LYS A 205 21.05 -8.15 -5.79
C LYS A 205 21.58 -8.10 -7.23
N LEU A 206 20.71 -8.26 -8.22
CA LEU A 206 21.12 -8.14 -9.62
C LEU A 206 21.48 -6.69 -10.00
N TRP A 207 20.93 -5.68 -9.31
CA TRP A 207 21.24 -4.27 -9.52
C TRP A 207 22.53 -3.77 -8.87
N ASP A 208 23.18 -4.58 -8.02
CA ASP A 208 24.44 -4.22 -7.37
C ASP A 208 25.56 -3.89 -8.37
N LYS A 209 25.50 -4.47 -9.57
CA LYS A 209 26.38 -4.13 -10.69
C LYS A 209 25.61 -3.34 -11.75
N GLN A 210 26.27 -2.36 -12.36
CA GLN A 210 25.73 -1.69 -13.54
C GLN A 210 25.53 -2.71 -14.67
N ARG A 211 24.27 -2.90 -15.07
CA ARG A 211 23.85 -3.88 -16.09
C ARG A 211 22.80 -3.28 -17.02
N GLY A 212 22.77 -3.76 -18.25
CA GLY A 212 21.70 -3.46 -19.20
C GLY A 212 20.46 -4.33 -18.95
N TRP A 213 19.30 -3.86 -19.39
CA TRP A 213 18.02 -4.60 -19.26
C TRP A 213 18.03 -5.96 -19.95
N ASP A 214 18.77 -6.07 -21.05
CA ASP A 214 18.83 -7.26 -21.91
C ASP A 214 20.19 -7.98 -21.80
N ASP A 215 20.95 -7.74 -20.72
CA ASP A 215 22.20 -8.44 -20.45
C ASP A 215 21.94 -9.94 -20.23
N PRO A 216 22.51 -10.84 -21.06
CA PRO A 216 22.34 -12.27 -20.90
C PRO A 216 23.21 -12.87 -19.78
N ASN A 217 24.19 -12.12 -19.26
CA ASN A 217 25.19 -12.64 -18.33
C ASN A 217 24.83 -12.37 -16.87
N LEU A 218 23.79 -13.06 -16.38
CA LEU A 218 23.43 -13.01 -14.97
C LEU A 218 24.26 -14.01 -14.13
N PRO A 219 24.56 -13.72 -12.85
CA PRO A 219 25.31 -14.63 -12.00
C PRO A 219 24.57 -15.96 -11.81
N ALA A 220 25.27 -17.08 -12.00
CA ALA A 220 24.69 -18.42 -11.94
C ALA A 220 23.89 -18.70 -10.65
N ALA A 221 24.38 -18.25 -9.50
CA ALA A 221 23.69 -18.41 -8.22
C ALA A 221 22.34 -17.67 -8.17
N LEU A 222 22.26 -16.47 -8.76
CA LEU A 222 21.02 -15.68 -8.80
C LEU A 222 20.06 -16.20 -9.88
N LEU A 223 20.58 -16.70 -11.00
CA LEU A 223 19.79 -17.41 -12.01
C LEU A 223 19.13 -18.66 -11.43
N GLN A 224 19.88 -19.46 -10.66
CA GLN A 224 19.32 -20.64 -10.01
C GLN A 224 18.25 -20.25 -8.98
N ALA A 225 18.51 -19.23 -8.16
CA ALA A 225 17.53 -18.73 -7.20
C ALA A 225 16.26 -18.20 -7.90
N TRP A 226 16.41 -17.54 -9.04
CA TRP A 226 15.29 -17.07 -9.86
C TRP A 226 14.50 -18.24 -10.45
N SER A 227 15.17 -19.22 -11.06
CA SER A 227 14.52 -20.42 -11.62
C SER A 227 13.70 -21.14 -10.55
N ASN A 228 14.29 -21.39 -9.38
CA ASN A 228 13.60 -22.04 -8.27
C ASN A 228 12.36 -21.24 -7.83
N TRP A 229 12.44 -19.90 -7.79
CA TRP A 229 11.31 -19.05 -7.45
C TRP A 229 10.21 -19.07 -8.53
N GLU A 230 10.60 -19.07 -9.81
CA GLU A 230 9.68 -19.11 -10.94
C GLU A 230 8.96 -20.46 -11.02
N ASP A 231 9.65 -21.57 -10.73
CA ASP A 231 9.07 -22.91 -10.66
C ASP A 231 7.97 -23.02 -9.61
N GLU A 232 8.00 -22.21 -8.55
CA GLU A 232 6.93 -22.16 -7.54
C GLU A 232 5.63 -21.54 -8.10
N LEU A 233 5.65 -20.75 -9.18
CA LEU A 233 4.44 -20.12 -9.75
C LEU A 233 3.40 -21.12 -10.28
N GLN A 234 3.76 -22.39 -10.39
CA GLN A 234 2.81 -23.46 -10.67
C GLN A 234 1.82 -23.70 -9.53
N PHE A 235 2.11 -23.26 -8.30
CA PHE A 235 1.21 -23.42 -7.17
C PHE A 235 0.13 -22.33 -7.16
N ILE A 236 -1.13 -22.75 -7.11
CA ILE A 236 -2.28 -21.83 -6.96
C ILE A 236 -2.58 -21.66 -5.49
N LEU A 237 -2.61 -20.40 -5.07
CA LEU A 237 -2.96 -20.03 -3.70
C LEU A 237 -4.40 -19.55 -3.64
N ASN A 238 -5.13 -20.04 -2.63
CA ASN A 238 -6.51 -19.67 -2.34
C ASN A 238 -6.57 -18.99 -0.98
N PHE A 239 -7.43 -17.98 -0.85
CA PHE A 239 -7.72 -17.34 0.43
C PHE A 239 -9.22 -17.02 0.53
N THR A 240 -9.75 -16.99 1.75
CA THR A 240 -11.16 -16.70 1.99
C THR A 240 -11.44 -15.22 1.73
N ARG A 241 -12.50 -14.94 0.97
CA ARG A 241 -12.94 -13.57 0.66
C ARG A 241 -13.59 -12.89 1.86
N ALA A 242 -14.43 -13.64 2.58
CA ALA A 242 -15.19 -13.12 3.70
C ALA A 242 -14.32 -12.94 4.95
N TYR A 243 -14.49 -11.79 5.64
CA TYR A 243 -13.85 -11.52 6.94
C TYR A 243 -14.52 -12.27 8.11
N MET A 244 -15.60 -13.00 7.86
CA MET A 244 -16.24 -13.83 8.88
C MET A 244 -16.72 -15.12 8.20
N PRO A 245 -16.58 -16.28 8.85
CA PRO A 245 -17.18 -17.50 8.34
C PRO A 245 -18.72 -17.41 8.41
N PRO A 246 -19.46 -18.13 7.55
CA PRO A 246 -20.93 -18.11 7.53
C PRO A 246 -21.57 -18.47 8.87
N ASP A 247 -20.92 -19.36 9.64
CA ASP A 247 -21.40 -19.83 10.94
C ASP A 247 -21.14 -18.82 12.08
N PHE A 248 -20.46 -17.70 11.78
CA PHE A 248 -20.15 -16.66 12.75
C PHE A 248 -21.34 -15.71 12.90
N GLY A 249 -22.08 -15.83 13.99
CA GLY A 249 -23.34 -15.13 14.21
C GLY A 249 -23.26 -13.60 14.05
N HIS A 250 -24.36 -12.99 13.61
CA HIS A 250 -24.48 -11.56 13.29
C HIS A 250 -24.75 -10.63 14.49
N GLU A 251 -24.78 -11.17 15.72
CA GLU A 251 -25.06 -10.39 16.93
C GLU A 251 -23.89 -9.47 17.34
N ALA A 252 -24.19 -8.39 18.08
CA ALA A 252 -23.30 -7.26 18.36
C ALA A 252 -21.80 -7.59 18.24
N VAL A 253 -21.26 -7.05 17.16
CA VAL A 253 -19.93 -7.31 16.64
C VAL A 253 -19.04 -6.11 16.96
N THR A 254 -18.08 -6.27 17.86
CA THR A 254 -17.03 -5.25 18.03
C THR A 254 -15.92 -5.57 17.05
N ARG A 255 -15.54 -4.60 16.21
CA ARG A 255 -14.45 -4.75 15.24
C ARG A 255 -13.28 -3.86 15.62
N GLU A 256 -12.09 -4.44 15.59
CA GLU A 256 -10.84 -3.77 15.89
C GLU A 256 -9.84 -4.06 14.77
N VAL A 257 -9.06 -3.07 14.39
CA VAL A 257 -7.98 -3.24 13.40
C VAL A 257 -6.66 -3.33 14.14
N HIS A 258 -5.87 -4.35 13.82
CA HIS A 258 -4.53 -4.54 14.36
C HIS A 258 -3.50 -4.55 13.24
N ILE A 259 -2.52 -3.64 13.30
CA ILE A 259 -1.49 -3.51 12.27
C ILE A 259 -0.13 -3.77 12.89
N PHE A 260 0.62 -4.71 12.33
CA PHE A 260 1.94 -5.10 12.79
C PHE A 260 2.99 -4.56 11.83
N ALA A 261 3.98 -3.85 12.35
CA ALA A 261 5.14 -3.37 11.60
C ALA A 261 6.35 -4.26 11.88
N ASN A 262 7.16 -4.54 10.86
CA ASN A 262 8.46 -5.18 11.04
C ASN A 262 9.48 -4.69 10.00
N ALA A 263 10.75 -4.71 10.38
CA ALA A 263 11.85 -4.45 9.47
C ALA A 263 12.99 -5.47 9.66
N SER A 264 13.65 -5.78 8.56
CA SER A 264 14.95 -6.43 8.50
C SER A 264 15.92 -5.55 7.72
N GLU A 265 17.19 -5.94 7.66
CA GLU A 265 18.20 -5.27 6.83
C GLU A 265 17.84 -5.20 5.35
N GLN A 266 17.01 -6.15 4.88
CA GLN A 266 16.73 -6.35 3.46
C GLN A 266 15.35 -5.86 3.05
N ALA A 267 14.37 -5.86 3.96
CA ALA A 267 13.00 -5.46 3.66
C ALA A 267 12.30 -4.96 4.91
N TYR A 268 11.28 -4.13 4.73
CA TYR A 268 10.41 -3.67 5.82
C TYR A 268 8.97 -3.60 5.34
N GLY A 269 8.01 -3.69 6.26
CA GLY A 269 6.61 -3.71 5.89
C GLY A 269 5.68 -3.76 7.08
N ALA A 270 4.39 -3.84 6.76
CA ALA A 270 3.34 -4.01 7.75
C ALA A 270 2.20 -4.89 7.23
N VAL A 271 1.53 -5.59 8.14
CA VAL A 271 0.34 -6.41 7.88
C VAL A 271 -0.80 -5.99 8.81
N ALA A 272 -2.01 -5.88 8.26
CA ALA A 272 -3.22 -5.53 8.98
C ALA A 272 -4.19 -6.71 9.10
N TYR A 273 -4.79 -6.85 10.28
CA TYR A 273 -5.80 -7.84 10.62
C TYR A 273 -7.07 -7.17 11.14
N LEU A 274 -8.21 -7.79 10.83
CA LEU A 274 -9.50 -7.46 11.41
C LEU A 274 -9.76 -8.45 12.54
N ARG A 275 -9.91 -7.93 13.75
CA ARG A 275 -10.38 -8.68 14.92
C ARG A 275 -11.86 -8.41 15.11
N THR A 276 -12.64 -9.48 15.12
CA THR A 276 -14.09 -9.43 15.21
C THR A 276 -14.51 -10.23 16.44
N ALA A 277 -15.10 -9.56 17.44
CA ALA A 277 -15.59 -10.17 18.66
C ALA A 277 -17.13 -10.18 18.68
N ILE A 278 -17.72 -11.33 18.98
CA ILE A 278 -19.18 -11.48 19.14
C ILE A 278 -19.56 -11.60 20.63
N LYS A 279 -20.84 -11.35 20.95
CA LYS A 279 -21.39 -11.47 22.32
C LYS A 279 -21.11 -12.80 23.03
N LYS A 280 -20.95 -13.90 22.29
CA LYS A 280 -20.64 -15.23 22.84
C LYS A 280 -19.17 -15.40 23.29
N GLY A 281 -18.37 -14.32 23.24
CA GLY A 281 -16.95 -14.35 23.60
C GLY A 281 -16.06 -15.01 22.55
N GLN A 282 -16.62 -15.42 21.39
CA GLN A 282 -15.81 -15.91 20.27
C GLN A 282 -15.19 -14.74 19.53
N VAL A 283 -13.94 -14.91 19.15
CA VAL A 283 -13.15 -13.91 18.42
C VAL A 283 -12.66 -14.56 17.13
N HIS A 284 -12.84 -13.86 16.02
CA HIS A 284 -12.29 -14.24 14.74
C HIS A 284 -11.27 -13.20 14.26
N LEU A 285 -10.17 -13.68 13.68
CA LEU A 285 -9.14 -12.85 13.07
C LEU A 285 -9.12 -13.12 11.58
N SER A 286 -9.07 -12.04 10.80
CA SER A 286 -8.97 -12.13 9.34
C SER A 286 -7.88 -11.20 8.82
N PHE A 287 -7.10 -11.69 7.87
CA PHE A 287 -6.16 -10.86 7.12
C PHE A 287 -6.91 -9.81 6.31
N ILE A 288 -6.44 -8.55 6.32
CA ILE A 288 -7.02 -7.47 5.51
C ILE A 288 -6.10 -7.14 4.33
N LEU A 289 -4.88 -6.69 4.65
CA LEU A 289 -3.96 -6.09 3.70
C LEU A 289 -2.55 -6.11 4.28
N ALA A 290 -1.55 -6.33 3.42
CA ALA A 290 -0.15 -6.13 3.76
C ALA A 290 0.56 -5.25 2.73
N ARG A 291 1.63 -4.58 3.16
CA ARG A 291 2.52 -3.79 2.30
C ARG A 291 3.96 -4.04 2.72
N SER A 292 4.85 -4.23 1.75
CA SER A 292 6.30 -4.36 1.98
C SER A 292 7.10 -3.56 0.97
N ARG A 293 8.31 -3.19 1.37
CA ARG A 293 9.32 -2.50 0.55
C ARG A 293 10.67 -3.15 0.78
N VAL A 294 11.49 -3.23 -0.27
CA VAL A 294 12.89 -3.61 -0.15
C VAL A 294 13.66 -2.44 0.48
N ALA A 295 14.56 -2.75 1.41
CA ALA A 295 15.41 -1.77 2.06
C ALA A 295 16.36 -1.14 1.03
N SER A 296 16.50 0.18 1.09
CA SER A 296 17.49 0.89 0.28
C SER A 296 18.87 0.79 0.92
N ASN A 297 19.91 0.67 0.10
CA ASN A 297 21.31 0.70 0.52
C ASN A 297 21.71 1.97 1.28
N CYS A 298 20.93 3.05 1.14
CA CYS A 298 21.19 4.34 1.77
C CYS A 298 20.61 4.47 3.19
N ILE A 299 19.82 3.51 3.66
CA ILE A 299 19.27 3.53 5.04
C ILE A 299 20.14 2.60 5.88
N HIS A 300 20.99 3.19 6.71
CA HIS A 300 22.13 2.47 7.29
C HIS A 300 21.90 1.84 8.67
N SER A 301 20.77 2.08 9.33
CA SER A 301 20.53 1.54 10.68
C SER A 301 19.18 0.83 10.80
N ILE A 302 19.20 -0.29 11.54
CA ILE A 302 17.99 -1.08 11.86
C ILE A 302 16.88 -0.19 12.46
N PRO A 303 17.14 0.70 13.45
CA PRO A 303 16.08 1.57 13.98
C PRO A 303 15.43 2.49 12.94
N ARG A 304 16.19 2.95 11.93
CA ARG A 304 15.62 3.75 10.83
C ARG A 304 14.74 2.92 9.90
N LEU A 305 15.10 1.66 9.67
CA LEU A 305 14.29 0.72 8.88
C LEU A 305 13.01 0.33 9.65
N GLU A 306 13.11 0.06 10.95
CA GLU A 306 11.97 -0.18 11.83
C GLU A 306 11.02 1.03 11.86
N LEU A 307 11.57 2.26 11.91
CA LEU A 307 10.75 3.47 11.79
C LEU A 307 10.07 3.59 10.42
N CYS A 308 10.71 3.13 9.34
CA CYS A 308 10.07 3.06 8.03
C CYS A 308 8.95 2.01 8.00
N ALA A 309 9.11 0.86 8.67
CA ALA A 309 8.02 -0.11 8.85
C ALA A 309 6.83 0.50 9.59
N ALA A 310 7.10 1.23 10.69
CA ALA A 310 6.08 1.92 11.46
C ALA A 310 5.34 2.96 10.62
N LEU A 311 6.04 3.67 9.73
CA LEU A 311 5.42 4.59 8.78
C LEU A 311 4.50 3.87 7.79
N VAL A 312 4.91 2.71 7.25
CA VAL A 312 4.05 1.89 6.39
C VAL A 312 2.78 1.46 7.14
N ALA A 313 2.90 1.09 8.41
CA ALA A 313 1.76 0.75 9.25
C ALA A 313 0.81 1.94 9.47
N ALA A 314 1.34 3.14 9.73
CA ALA A 314 0.56 4.38 9.87
C ALA A 314 -0.19 4.75 8.58
N GLN A 315 0.47 4.61 7.42
CA GLN A 315 -0.15 4.82 6.11
C GLN A 315 -1.25 3.79 5.83
N LEU A 316 -1.06 2.54 6.26
CA LEU A 316 -2.10 1.51 6.20
C LEU A 316 -3.31 1.88 7.08
N THR A 317 -3.11 2.42 8.28
CA THR A 317 -4.21 2.91 9.11
C THR A 317 -5.05 3.95 8.37
N SER A 318 -4.42 4.96 7.78
CA SER A 318 -5.13 6.01 7.03
C SER A 318 -5.88 5.46 5.83
N LEU A 319 -5.29 4.50 5.10
CA LEU A 319 -5.95 3.81 3.99
C LEU A 319 -7.17 3.03 4.47
N LEU A 320 -7.02 2.22 5.52
CA LEU A 320 -8.09 1.39 6.05
C LEU A 320 -9.25 2.22 6.62
N ALA A 321 -8.95 3.33 7.29
CA ALA A 321 -9.99 4.25 7.78
C ALA A 321 -10.81 4.89 6.66
N LYS A 322 -10.23 5.05 5.46
CA LYS A 322 -10.91 5.63 4.28
C LYS A 322 -11.68 4.58 3.48
N GLU A 323 -11.16 3.37 3.37
CA GLU A 323 -11.65 2.37 2.41
C GLU A 323 -12.45 1.24 3.06
N LEU A 324 -12.29 0.96 4.37
CA LEU A 324 -13.14 -0.02 5.04
C LEU A 324 -14.54 0.57 5.25
N THR A 325 -15.55 -0.10 4.69
CA THR A 325 -16.97 0.23 4.91
C THR A 325 -17.52 -0.30 6.23
N LEU A 326 -16.67 -0.94 7.04
CA LEU A 326 -17.03 -1.50 8.34
C LEU A 326 -16.75 -0.47 9.43
N GLU A 327 -17.67 -0.35 10.39
CA GLU A 327 -17.41 0.42 11.60
C GLU A 327 -16.32 -0.28 12.44
N VAL A 328 -15.20 0.41 12.62
CA VAL A 328 -14.06 -0.04 13.43
C VAL A 328 -14.06 0.76 14.73
N ALA A 329 -14.15 0.05 15.85
CA ALA A 329 -14.19 0.66 17.18
C ALA A 329 -12.81 1.16 17.64
N HIS A 330 -11.76 0.41 17.32
CA HIS A 330 -10.38 0.74 17.74
C HIS A 330 -9.35 0.28 16.71
N THR A 331 -8.27 1.06 16.56
CA THR A 331 -7.10 0.66 15.78
C THR A 331 -5.86 0.62 16.68
N THR A 332 -5.20 -0.55 16.72
CA THR A 332 -3.94 -0.77 17.43
C THR A 332 -2.81 -1.06 16.46
N LEU A 333 -1.69 -0.34 16.59
CA LEU A 333 -0.45 -0.61 15.86
C LEU A 333 0.55 -1.29 16.78
N TRP A 334 1.30 -2.25 16.24
CA TRP A 334 2.26 -3.07 16.97
C TRP A 334 3.64 -2.95 16.35
N SER A 335 4.64 -2.82 17.20
CA SER A 335 6.06 -2.81 16.83
C SER A 335 6.85 -3.59 17.87
N ASP A 336 7.83 -4.37 17.44
CA ASP A 336 8.79 -5.04 18.32
C ASP A 336 10.05 -4.19 18.59
N SER A 337 10.18 -3.04 17.92
CA SER A 337 11.22 -2.07 18.23
C SER A 337 10.82 -1.13 19.38
N THR A 338 11.45 -1.34 20.54
CA THR A 338 11.32 -0.43 21.69
C THR A 338 11.91 0.95 21.39
N THR A 339 12.91 1.03 20.52
CA THR A 339 13.52 2.29 20.07
C THR A 339 12.50 3.12 19.30
N VAL A 340 11.81 2.52 18.32
CA VAL A 340 10.77 3.20 17.55
C VAL A 340 9.63 3.63 18.45
N LEU A 341 9.13 2.75 19.33
CA LEU A 341 8.07 3.12 20.28
C LEU A 341 8.47 4.33 21.14
N THR A 342 9.72 4.35 21.62
CA THR A 342 10.25 5.49 22.38
C THR A 342 10.30 6.78 21.55
N TRP A 343 10.68 6.70 20.27
CA TRP A 343 10.66 7.85 19.36
C TRP A 343 9.25 8.37 19.12
N LEU A 344 8.26 7.48 18.96
CA LEU A 344 6.86 7.85 18.75
C LEU A 344 6.22 8.50 19.97
N HIS A 345 6.70 8.20 21.18
CA HIS A 345 6.28 8.90 22.40
C HIS A 345 7.02 10.22 22.65
N SER A 346 8.01 10.56 21.82
CA SER A 346 8.82 11.77 21.96
C SER A 346 8.40 12.87 21.00
N GLN A 347 8.76 14.12 21.31
CA GLN A 347 8.57 15.22 20.37
C GLN A 347 9.47 15.06 19.14
N SER A 348 8.87 15.09 17.95
CA SER A 348 9.55 14.91 16.65
C SER A 348 10.72 15.87 16.43
N CYS A 349 10.59 17.13 16.88
CA CYS A 349 11.60 18.18 16.74
C CYS A 349 12.93 17.89 17.45
N ARG A 350 12.96 16.92 18.38
CA ARG A 350 14.19 16.50 19.09
C ARG A 350 15.12 15.69 18.21
N PHE A 351 14.64 15.15 17.09
CA PHE A 351 15.40 14.23 16.26
C PHE A 351 15.95 14.88 14.99
N LYS A 352 17.00 14.29 14.43
CA LYS A 352 17.52 14.65 13.11
C LYS A 352 16.41 14.52 12.05
N VAL A 353 16.52 15.30 10.96
CA VAL A 353 15.48 15.48 9.94
C VAL A 353 14.80 14.18 9.50
N PHE A 354 15.57 13.12 9.20
CA PHE A 354 15.01 11.84 8.76
C PHE A 354 14.05 11.22 9.79
N VAL A 355 14.48 11.13 11.05
CA VAL A 355 13.68 10.53 12.13
C VAL A 355 12.55 11.48 12.52
N GLY A 356 12.85 12.78 12.68
CA GLY A 356 11.87 13.79 13.09
C GLY A 356 10.71 13.90 12.11
N ALA A 357 10.98 13.96 10.80
CA ALA A 357 9.92 14.06 9.79
C ALA A 357 9.00 12.82 9.79
N LYS A 358 9.57 11.61 9.92
CA LYS A 358 8.78 10.36 9.95
C LYS A 358 8.00 10.22 11.25
N VAL A 359 8.58 10.59 12.39
CA VAL A 359 7.88 10.58 13.67
C VAL A 359 6.68 11.54 13.63
N ALA A 360 6.85 12.74 13.08
CA ALA A 360 5.75 13.69 12.90
C ALA A 360 4.65 13.10 12.00
N GLU A 361 5.01 12.58 10.82
CA GLU A 361 4.03 11.96 9.90
C GLU A 361 3.30 10.79 10.56
N ILE A 362 4.00 9.93 11.32
CA ILE A 362 3.37 8.81 12.03
C ILE A 362 2.41 9.32 13.11
N GLN A 363 2.82 10.30 13.92
CA GLN A 363 1.98 10.88 14.98
C GLN A 363 0.70 11.47 14.39
N ASP A 364 0.81 12.22 13.30
CA ASP A 364 -0.34 12.82 12.61
C ASP A 364 -1.29 11.75 12.04
N LEU A 365 -0.76 10.71 11.40
CA LEU A 365 -1.57 9.63 10.82
C LEU A 365 -2.21 8.71 11.87
N THR A 366 -1.68 8.67 13.10
CA THR A 366 -2.07 7.71 14.13
C THR A 366 -2.63 8.35 15.40
N GLU A 367 -3.06 9.62 15.34
CA GLU A 367 -3.61 10.37 16.48
C GLU A 367 -4.74 9.60 17.22
N ASN A 368 -5.64 8.95 16.47
CA ASN A 368 -6.76 8.16 17.00
C ASN A 368 -6.43 6.67 17.20
N SER A 369 -5.16 6.29 17.15
CA SER A 369 -4.72 4.90 17.25
C SER A 369 -3.79 4.68 18.44
N THR A 370 -3.64 3.43 18.87
CA THR A 370 -2.75 3.09 19.99
C THR A 370 -1.56 2.28 19.51
N TRP A 371 -0.35 2.74 19.84
CA TRP A 371 0.87 1.95 19.66
C TRP A 371 1.11 1.00 20.84
N ARG A 372 1.48 -0.24 20.55
CA ARG A 372 1.82 -1.28 21.54
C ARG A 372 3.09 -2.03 21.13
N TYR A 373 3.74 -2.58 22.14
CA TYR A 373 4.85 -3.51 21.96
C TYR A 373 4.33 -4.91 21.65
N VAL A 374 5.01 -5.62 20.76
CA VAL A 374 4.85 -7.06 20.55
C VAL A 374 6.23 -7.71 20.55
N ASP A 375 6.35 -8.92 21.08
CA ASP A 375 7.60 -9.67 20.98
C ASP A 375 7.90 -10.05 19.52
N SER A 376 9.16 -9.99 19.08
CA SER A 376 9.54 -10.34 17.70
C SER A 376 9.09 -11.77 17.31
N GLY A 377 9.13 -12.72 18.24
CA GLY A 377 8.63 -14.08 18.05
C GLY A 377 7.12 -14.17 17.86
N GLN A 378 6.37 -13.13 18.19
CA GLN A 378 4.91 -13.01 18.01
C GLN A 378 4.48 -11.99 16.95
N ASN A 379 5.41 -11.23 16.37
CA ASN A 379 5.18 -10.31 15.27
C ASN A 379 4.97 -11.00 13.89
N PRO A 380 3.75 -11.07 13.34
CA PRO A 380 3.50 -11.71 12.03
C PRO A 380 4.11 -10.95 10.84
N ALA A 381 4.45 -9.67 10.99
CA ALA A 381 5.05 -8.89 9.90
C ALA A 381 6.48 -9.36 9.54
N ASP A 382 7.11 -10.17 10.39
CA ASP A 382 8.38 -10.84 10.11
C ASP A 382 8.34 -11.73 8.86
N GLU A 383 7.17 -12.32 8.58
CA GLU A 383 6.91 -13.12 7.38
C GLU A 383 7.07 -12.31 6.09
N LEU A 384 6.72 -11.02 6.12
CA LEU A 384 6.85 -10.12 4.97
C LEU A 384 8.31 -9.84 4.62
N THR A 385 9.18 -9.85 5.64
CA THR A 385 10.59 -9.45 5.53
C THR A 385 11.54 -10.62 5.33
N ARG A 386 11.22 -11.81 5.88
CA ARG A 386 12.00 -13.05 5.66
C ARG A 386 11.65 -13.73 4.34
N GLY A 387 10.38 -13.63 3.96
CA GLY A 387 9.83 -14.28 2.78
C GLY A 387 9.50 -15.75 2.99
N LYS A 388 8.62 -16.28 2.13
CA LYS A 388 8.11 -17.67 2.16
C LYS A 388 7.97 -18.24 0.76
N THR A 389 7.91 -19.57 0.66
CA THR A 389 7.53 -20.26 -0.57
C THR A 389 6.02 -20.22 -0.80
N LEU A 390 5.57 -20.39 -2.05
CA LEU A 390 4.14 -20.53 -2.32
C LEU A 390 3.54 -21.77 -1.66
N GLU A 391 4.34 -22.83 -1.52
CA GLU A 391 3.94 -24.04 -0.80
C GLU A 391 3.69 -23.75 0.69
N GLU A 392 4.59 -23.02 1.35
CA GLU A 392 4.42 -22.59 2.74
C GLU A 392 3.24 -21.64 2.95
N LEU A 393 2.89 -20.85 1.94
CA LEU A 393 1.74 -19.93 1.99
C LEU A 393 0.40 -20.61 1.73
N LYS A 394 0.41 -21.80 1.10
CA LYS A 394 -0.80 -22.55 0.73
C LYS A 394 -1.55 -23.05 1.96
N ASP A 395 -0.82 -23.53 2.97
CA ASP A 395 -1.41 -24.00 4.22
C ASP A 395 -1.67 -22.84 5.19
N PRO A 396 -2.62 -22.98 6.13
CA PRO A 396 -2.83 -22.00 7.19
C PRO A 396 -1.53 -21.70 7.91
N ASN A 397 -1.16 -20.43 7.94
CA ASN A 397 0.13 -19.97 8.41
C ASN A 397 -0.02 -18.71 9.25
N ARG A 398 1.07 -18.29 9.89
CA ARG A 398 1.09 -17.13 10.79
C ARG A 398 0.63 -15.83 10.13
N LEU A 399 0.89 -15.65 8.83
CA LEU A 399 0.41 -14.48 8.10
C LEU A 399 -1.11 -14.53 7.89
N SER A 400 -1.67 -15.70 7.57
CA SER A 400 -3.11 -15.82 7.30
C SER A 400 -3.98 -15.86 8.56
N GLN A 401 -3.50 -16.49 9.63
CA GLN A 401 -4.24 -16.64 10.89
C GLN A 401 -4.02 -15.47 11.86
N GLY A 402 -2.93 -14.72 11.68
CA GLY A 402 -2.49 -13.71 12.63
C GLY A 402 -1.96 -14.31 13.95
N PRO A 403 -1.58 -13.47 14.91
CA PRO A 403 -0.97 -13.94 16.14
C PRO A 403 -2.03 -14.49 17.13
N PRO A 404 -1.79 -15.65 17.77
CA PRO A 404 -2.79 -16.32 18.62
C PRO A 404 -3.29 -15.49 19.81
N PHE A 405 -2.48 -14.56 20.33
CA PHE A 405 -2.87 -13.74 21.48
C PHE A 405 -4.02 -12.79 21.14
N LEU A 406 -4.18 -12.38 19.89
CA LEU A 406 -5.28 -11.50 19.48
C LEU A 406 -6.65 -12.19 19.54
N VAL A 407 -6.70 -13.53 19.50
CA VAL A 407 -7.95 -14.29 19.69
C VAL A 407 -8.40 -14.28 21.16
N ARG A 408 -7.47 -14.05 22.08
CA ARG A 408 -7.73 -14.03 23.52
C ARG A 408 -8.23 -12.67 24.00
N SER A 409 -8.57 -12.58 25.29
CA SER A 409 -8.95 -11.30 25.94
C SER A 409 -7.82 -10.26 25.80
N PRO A 410 -8.15 -8.97 25.62
CA PRO A 410 -7.18 -7.87 25.66
C PRO A 410 -6.26 -7.86 26.89
N ASP A 411 -6.69 -8.43 28.01
CA ASP A 411 -5.89 -8.54 29.25
C ASP A 411 -4.71 -9.50 29.12
N SER A 412 -4.75 -10.41 28.14
CA SER A 412 -3.71 -11.40 27.88
C SER A 412 -2.75 -10.99 26.76
N TRP A 413 -2.94 -9.81 26.19
CA TRP A 413 -2.05 -9.27 25.17
C TRP A 413 -0.70 -8.85 25.79
N PRO A 414 0.37 -8.76 25.00
CA PRO A 414 1.66 -8.29 25.49
C PRO A 414 1.53 -6.97 26.26
N GLU A 415 2.16 -6.91 27.43
CA GLU A 415 2.11 -5.74 28.30
C GLU A 415 2.67 -4.51 27.58
N ARG A 416 2.04 -3.36 27.86
CA ARG A 416 2.56 -2.08 27.42
C ARG A 416 3.87 -1.84 28.16
N LEU A 417 4.98 -1.77 27.43
CA LEU A 417 6.26 -1.36 28.01
C LEU A 417 6.08 -0.01 28.70
N THR A 418 6.28 0.03 30.01
CA THR A 418 6.54 1.27 30.74
C THR A 418 7.91 1.75 30.33
N LEU A 419 7.95 2.63 29.33
CA LEU A 419 9.18 3.26 28.87
C LEU A 419 9.76 4.07 30.03
N SER A 420 10.76 3.52 30.72
CA SER A 420 11.60 4.31 31.61
C SER A 420 12.36 5.32 30.76
N SER A 421 12.56 6.54 31.28
CA SER A 421 13.24 7.64 30.59
C SER A 421 14.72 7.37 30.26
N GLU A 422 15.20 6.13 30.36
CA GLU A 422 16.61 5.81 30.30
C GLU A 422 17.09 5.46 28.90
N ARG A 423 17.99 6.32 28.42
CA ARG A 423 18.89 6.19 27.26
C ARG A 423 18.20 6.03 25.91
N GLN A 424 17.59 7.11 25.44
CA GLN A 424 17.45 7.33 23.99
C GLN A 424 18.83 7.28 23.35
N PRO A 425 19.04 6.56 22.23
CA PRO A 425 20.32 6.57 21.54
C PRO A 425 20.65 8.01 21.14
N SER A 426 21.72 8.55 21.74
CA SER A 426 22.15 9.95 21.60
C SER A 426 22.46 10.35 20.16
N VAL A 427 22.67 9.37 19.28
CA VAL A 427 23.08 9.54 17.89
C VAL A 427 22.02 10.21 17.03
N GLU A 428 20.73 10.04 17.32
CA GLU A 428 19.63 10.59 16.50
C GLU A 428 19.02 11.87 17.07
N LEU A 429 19.44 12.29 18.27
CA LEU A 429 19.05 13.57 18.83
C LEU A 429 19.75 14.72 18.10
N GLN A 430 19.03 15.81 17.88
CA GLN A 430 19.66 17.05 17.46
C GLN A 430 20.58 17.54 18.58
N SER A 431 21.79 17.99 18.22
CA SER A 431 22.64 18.69 19.17
C SER A 431 21.93 19.97 19.62
N PRO A 432 21.79 20.22 20.93
CA PRO A 432 21.25 21.49 21.40
C PRO A 432 22.13 22.60 20.84
N HIS A 433 21.57 23.44 19.97
CA HIS A 433 22.24 24.66 19.54
C HIS A 433 22.21 25.59 20.75
N LEU A 434 23.29 25.56 21.54
CA LEU A 434 23.49 26.48 22.63
C LEU A 434 23.75 27.85 22.01
N LEU A 435 22.68 28.63 21.82
CA LEU A 435 22.78 30.06 21.56
C LEU A 435 23.29 30.71 22.84
N THR A 436 24.60 30.68 23.04
CA THR A 436 25.23 31.51 24.06
C THR A 436 25.05 32.95 23.63
N VAL A 437 24.08 33.65 24.23
CA VAL A 437 24.07 35.12 24.21
C VAL A 437 25.30 35.52 25.02
N GLY A 438 26.43 35.69 24.34
CA GLY A 438 27.63 36.22 24.95
C GLY A 438 27.27 37.57 25.56
N GLN A 439 27.27 37.68 26.89
CA GLN A 439 27.47 38.96 27.54
C GLN A 439 28.82 39.46 27.04
N MET A 440 28.81 40.33 26.03
CA MET A 440 29.96 41.18 25.78
C MET A 440 30.22 41.93 27.09
N ILE A 441 31.39 41.65 27.62
CA ILE A 441 32.10 42.38 28.65
C ILE A 441 31.72 43.86 28.58
N LYS A 442 31.18 44.38 29.68
CA LYS A 442 31.15 45.82 29.93
C LYS A 442 32.58 46.31 29.83
N ASP A 443 32.95 46.91 28.72
CA ASP A 443 33.90 48.01 28.68
C ASP A 443 33.72 48.80 27.37
N THR A 444 33.37 50.08 27.58
CA THR A 444 33.43 51.19 26.62
C THR A 444 32.54 51.15 25.37
N VAL A 445 31.31 51.66 25.50
CA VAL A 445 30.65 52.44 24.43
C VAL A 445 30.11 53.73 25.05
N PRO A 446 30.55 54.92 24.63
CA PRO A 446 29.93 56.16 25.08
C PRO A 446 28.55 56.26 24.47
N ALA A 447 27.56 56.56 25.32
CA ALA A 447 26.18 56.77 24.92
C ALA A 447 26.08 57.82 23.81
N LYS A 448 25.68 57.41 22.60
CA LYS A 448 25.03 58.29 21.62
C LYS A 448 24.42 57.52 20.45
N ASN A 449 23.18 57.92 20.14
CA ASN A 449 22.47 57.83 18.85
C ASN A 449 21.46 56.66 18.76
N SER A 450 20.19 56.90 19.09
CA SER A 450 19.17 57.61 18.27
C SER A 450 18.52 56.69 17.24
N TRP A 451 17.33 56.20 17.58
CA TRP A 451 16.40 55.46 16.72
C TRP A 451 15.87 56.32 15.58
N LYS A 452 16.65 56.51 14.52
CA LYS A 452 16.20 57.08 13.24
C LYS A 452 16.82 56.30 12.10
N GLY A 453 16.07 55.37 11.51
CA GLY A 453 16.52 54.64 10.33
C GLY A 453 15.78 53.34 10.02
N LEU A 454 14.45 53.30 10.19
CA LEU A 454 13.63 52.26 9.58
C LEU A 454 12.56 52.94 8.71
N SER A 455 12.89 53.17 7.45
CA SER A 455 11.88 53.38 6.41
C SER A 455 12.34 52.73 5.11
N LYS A 456 11.55 51.71 4.75
CA LYS A 456 11.34 51.00 3.47
C LYS A 456 11.98 51.61 2.21
N SER A 457 12.53 50.73 1.36
CA SER A 457 12.44 50.92 -0.09
C SER A 457 11.92 49.65 -0.76
N SER A 458 10.65 49.72 -1.17
CA SER A 458 10.15 48.98 -2.32
C SER A 458 10.59 49.70 -3.61
N ARG A 459 11.02 48.94 -4.61
CA ARG A 459 11.14 49.26 -6.03
C ARG A 459 10.82 47.94 -6.74
N GLU A 460 9.91 47.81 -7.70
CA GLU A 460 8.97 48.70 -8.39
C GLU A 460 7.65 47.94 -8.55
#